data_AF-A0A8C6M9P7-F1
#
_entry.id   AF-A0A8C6M9P7-F1
#
_cell.length_a   1.000
_cell.length_b   1.000
_cell.length_c   1.000
_cell.angle_alpha   90.00
_cell.angle_beta   90.00
_cell.angle_gamma   90.00
#
_symmetry.space_group_name_H-M   'P 1'
#
loop_
_entity.id
_entity.type
_entity.pdbx_description
1 polymer ?
#
loop_
_entity_poly.entity_id
_entity_poly.type
_entity_poly.pdbx_seq_one_letter_code
_entity_poly.pdbx_strand_id
1 'polypeptide(L)'
;MANPAWLESSLRRSGRLGLEVLERASGRCVDWTSTGASQTPTASDEITHPTVKRTRSELDDAFATITEFMAQTTRRCKGHVSSAKEDFYIEVSPGTYAVTASLPESQQQTHLVRVKAGESFQLTFNL
;
A
#
# COMPACT_ATOMS: atom_id res chain seq x y z
N MET A 1 42.11 -7.19 8.14
CA MET A 1 42.15 -5.86 8.78
C MET A 1 41.74 -4.83 7.74
N ALA A 2 40.56 -4.22 7.88
CA ALA A 2 40.11 -3.18 6.94
C ALA A 2 40.95 -1.91 7.17
N ASN A 3 41.50 -1.34 6.10
CA ASN A 3 42.37 -0.17 6.18
C ASN A 3 41.54 1.07 6.55
N PRO A 4 41.81 1.76 7.68
CA PRO A 4 41.04 2.93 8.12
C PRO A 4 41.05 4.08 7.09
N ALA A 5 42.11 4.20 6.27
CA ALA A 5 42.18 5.19 5.20
C ALA A 5 41.16 4.93 4.08
N TRP A 6 40.79 3.66 3.85
CA TRP A 6 39.79 3.30 2.85
C TRP A 6 38.38 3.69 3.29
N LEU A 7 38.05 3.45 4.56
CA LEU A 7 36.74 3.81 5.13
C LEU A 7 36.50 5.31 5.05
N GLU A 8 37.50 6.11 5.44
CA GLU A 8 37.42 7.57 5.38
C GLU A 8 37.29 8.09 3.95
N SER A 9 38.04 7.50 3.00
CA SER A 9 37.93 7.87 1.58
C SER A 9 36.54 7.57 1.01
N SER A 10 35.94 6.45 1.41
CA SER A 10 34.59 6.06 1.01
C SER A 10 33.54 7.00 1.61
N LEU A 11 33.67 7.35 2.90
CA LEU A 11 32.76 8.25 3.61
C LEU A 11 32.80 9.67 3.03
N ARG A 12 33.99 10.19 2.73
CA ARG A 12 34.14 11.50 2.09
C ARG A 12 33.58 11.52 0.67
N ARG A 13 33.70 10.40 -0.07
CA ARG A 13 33.14 10.27 -1.41
C ARG A 13 31.61 10.21 -1.38
N SER A 14 31.02 9.43 -0.49
CA SER A 14 29.57 9.35 -0.35
C SER A 14 28.97 10.67 0.14
N GLY A 15 29.64 11.37 1.06
CA GLY A 15 29.22 12.69 1.51
C GLY A 15 29.15 13.74 0.39
N ARG A 16 30.14 13.75 -0.52
CA ARG A 16 30.13 14.64 -1.70
C ARG A 16 28.99 14.31 -2.67
N LEU A 17 28.80 13.03 -2.98
CA LEU A 17 27.72 12.58 -3.86
C LEU A 17 26.34 12.89 -3.27
N GLY A 18 26.17 12.73 -1.95
CA GLY A 18 24.95 13.08 -1.25
C GLY A 18 24.60 14.56 -1.38
N LEU A 19 25.60 15.44 -1.30
CA LEU A 19 25.44 16.89 -1.46
C LEU A 19 24.99 17.25 -2.88
N GLU A 20 25.63 16.66 -3.90
CA GLU A 20 25.26 16.87 -5.31
C GLU A 20 23.83 16.38 -5.62
N VAL A 21 23.41 15.26 -5.01
CA VAL A 21 22.04 14.75 -5.16
C VAL A 21 21.04 15.70 -4.52
N LEU A 22 21.34 16.22 -3.32
CA LEU A 22 20.50 17.19 -2.62
C LEU A 22 20.33 18.48 -3.42
N GLU A 23 21.42 19.03 -3.97
CA GLU A 23 21.39 20.24 -4.80
C GLU A 23 20.62 20.01 -6.11
N ARG A 24 20.79 18.83 -6.73
CA ARG A 24 20.02 18.47 -7.93
C ARG A 24 18.54 18.25 -7.63
N ALA A 25 18.20 17.73 -6.45
CA ALA A 25 16.83 17.51 -6.02
C ALA A 25 16.14 18.81 -5.59
N SER A 26 16.86 19.73 -4.95
CA SER A 26 16.31 21.03 -4.53
C SER A 26 15.88 21.89 -5.73
N GLY A 27 16.61 21.83 -6.85
CA GLY A 27 16.23 22.51 -8.09
C GLY A 27 14.96 21.96 -8.76
N ARG A 28 14.43 20.81 -8.30
CA ARG A 28 13.19 20.19 -8.78
C ARG A 28 12.08 20.18 -7.73
N CYS A 29 12.19 20.97 -6.66
CA CYS A 29 11.10 21.06 -5.70
C CYS A 29 9.84 21.56 -6.42
N VAL A 30 8.78 20.76 -6.36
CA VAL A 30 7.47 21.10 -6.93
C VAL A 30 6.70 21.81 -5.83
N ASP A 31 6.36 23.07 -6.07
CA ASP A 31 5.42 23.78 -5.21
C ASP A 31 4.00 23.26 -5.48
N TRP A 32 3.57 22.32 -4.64
CA TRP A 32 2.22 21.76 -4.70
C TRP A 32 1.13 22.80 -4.44
N THR A 33 1.48 23.99 -3.92
CA THR A 33 0.50 25.05 -3.66
C THR A 33 0.09 25.81 -4.93
N SER A 34 0.80 25.62 -6.05
CA SER A 34 0.46 26.22 -7.35
C SER A 34 -0.35 25.27 -8.25
N THR A 35 -1.25 24.48 -7.68
CA THR A 35 -2.26 23.74 -8.47
C THR A 35 -3.53 24.58 -8.59
N GLY A 36 -3.40 25.82 -9.08
CA GLY A 36 -4.52 26.76 -9.11
C GLY A 36 -4.44 27.92 -10.10
N ALA A 37 -3.38 28.05 -10.91
CA ALA A 37 -3.30 29.11 -11.89
C ALA A 37 -2.65 28.66 -13.19
N SER A 38 -3.42 28.81 -14.28
CA SER A 38 -3.03 28.75 -15.68
C SER A 38 -3.15 27.40 -16.37
N GLN A 39 -4.31 27.18 -17.03
CA GLN A 39 -4.33 27.04 -18.49
C GLN A 39 -5.56 27.75 -19.06
N THR A 40 -5.32 28.83 -19.80
CA THR A 40 -6.18 29.31 -20.88
C THR A 40 -5.76 28.55 -22.15
N PRO A 41 -6.66 27.80 -22.80
CA PRO A 41 -6.52 27.48 -24.22
C PRO A 41 -7.55 28.28 -25.01
N THR A 42 -7.08 29.27 -25.75
CA THR A 42 -7.81 29.79 -26.90
C THR A 42 -7.74 28.74 -28.00
N ALA A 43 -8.77 27.93 -28.14
CA ALA A 43 -9.19 27.33 -29.41
C ALA A 43 -10.60 26.76 -29.25
N SER A 44 -11.48 27.27 -30.11
CA SER A 44 -12.86 26.85 -30.35
C SER A 44 -13.05 25.34 -30.24
N ASP A 45 -13.80 24.87 -29.24
CA ASP A 45 -14.78 23.81 -29.47
C ASP A 45 -15.87 23.82 -28.41
N GLU A 46 -17.10 23.73 -28.91
CA GLU A 46 -18.35 23.76 -28.17
C GLU A 46 -18.53 22.45 -27.39
N ILE A 47 -18.01 22.39 -26.17
CA ILE A 47 -18.47 21.44 -25.17
C ILE A 47 -18.99 22.26 -24.01
N THR A 48 -20.32 22.30 -23.88
CA THR A 48 -21.02 22.90 -22.75
C THR A 48 -20.63 22.15 -21.48
N HIS A 49 -19.55 22.57 -20.83
CA HIS A 49 -19.28 22.24 -19.44
C HIS A 49 -20.19 23.15 -18.59
N PRO A 50 -21.17 22.61 -17.84
CA PRO A 50 -21.93 23.46 -16.95
C PRO A 50 -20.98 23.96 -15.87
N THR A 51 -20.66 25.26 -15.92
CA THR A 51 -20.06 26.02 -14.82
C THR A 51 -21.06 26.06 -13.67
N VAL A 52 -21.23 24.92 -12.99
CA VAL A 52 -21.84 24.89 -11.67
C VAL A 52 -20.79 25.53 -10.76
N LYS A 53 -21.06 26.76 -10.32
CA LYS A 53 -20.44 27.33 -9.12
C LYS A 53 -20.85 26.43 -7.96
N ARG A 54 -20.22 25.26 -7.84
CA ARG A 54 -20.53 24.27 -6.79
C ARG A 54 -20.31 25.00 -5.49
N THR A 55 -21.41 25.21 -4.76
CA THR A 55 -21.31 25.79 -3.44
C THR A 55 -20.44 24.85 -2.61
N ARG A 56 -19.54 25.39 -1.79
CA ARG A 56 -18.60 24.58 -0.98
C ARG A 56 -19.34 23.48 -0.19
N SER A 57 -20.57 23.78 0.22
CA SER A 57 -21.50 22.88 0.89
C SER A 57 -21.88 21.64 0.06
N GLU A 58 -22.13 21.75 -1.24
CA GLU A 58 -22.43 20.59 -2.10
C GLU A 58 -21.26 19.61 -2.19
N LEU A 59 -20.03 20.13 -2.17
CA LEU A 59 -18.83 19.32 -2.22
C LEU A 59 -18.59 18.59 -0.88
N ASP A 60 -18.78 19.30 0.23
CA ASP A 60 -18.69 18.72 1.57
C ASP A 60 -19.76 17.63 1.78
N ASP A 61 -20.99 17.84 1.28
CA ASP A 61 -22.08 16.84 1.31
C ASP A 61 -21.77 15.58 0.47
N ALA A 62 -21.15 15.76 -0.70
CA ALA A 62 -20.70 14.64 -1.53
C ALA A 62 -19.63 13.80 -0.82
N PHE A 63 -18.67 14.44 -0.15
CA PHE A 63 -17.66 13.75 0.66
C PHE A 63 -18.26 13.07 1.89
N ALA A 64 -19.23 13.70 2.56
CA ALA A 64 -19.95 13.07 3.67
C ALA A 64 -20.68 11.80 3.21
N THR A 65 -21.32 11.85 2.03
CA THR A 65 -22.01 10.70 1.44
C THR A 65 -21.06 9.54 1.14
N ILE A 66 -19.91 9.83 0.50
CA ILE A 66 -18.89 8.81 0.23
C ILE A 66 -18.33 8.26 1.55
N THR A 67 -18.05 9.12 2.53
CA THR A 67 -17.51 8.70 3.82
C THR A 67 -18.47 7.80 4.57
N GLU A 68 -19.77 8.12 4.59
CA GLU A 68 -20.79 7.27 5.21
C GLU A 68 -20.92 5.92 4.48
N PHE A 69 -20.86 5.92 3.15
CA PHE A 69 -20.85 4.68 2.38
C PHE A 69 -19.60 3.83 2.68
N MET A 70 -18.41 4.44 2.74
CA MET A 70 -17.16 3.75 3.08
C MET A 70 -17.19 3.23 4.52
N ALA A 71 -17.75 3.99 5.47
CA ALA A 71 -17.93 3.53 6.85
C ALA A 71 -18.94 2.37 6.93
N GLN A 72 -20.05 2.45 6.22
CA GLN A 72 -21.06 1.40 6.16
C GLN A 72 -20.51 0.12 5.54
N THR A 73 -19.83 0.21 4.40
CA THR A 73 -19.19 -0.94 3.75
C THR A 73 -18.08 -1.53 4.61
N THR A 74 -17.26 -0.70 5.27
CA THR A 74 -16.24 -1.16 6.23
C THR A 74 -16.88 -1.95 7.37
N ARG A 75 -17.99 -1.47 7.95
CA ARG A 75 -18.74 -2.21 8.98
C ARG A 75 -19.27 -3.55 8.46
N ARG A 76 -19.73 -3.61 7.21
CA ARG A 76 -20.23 -4.84 6.57
C ARG A 76 -19.12 -5.84 6.25
N CYS A 77 -17.92 -5.38 5.90
CA CYS A 77 -16.75 -6.25 5.74
C CYS A 77 -16.17 -6.69 7.10
N LYS A 78 -16.19 -5.80 8.11
CA LYS A 78 -15.69 -6.09 9.46
C LYS A 78 -16.50 -7.18 10.16
N GLY A 79 -17.79 -7.30 9.85
CA GLY A 79 -18.65 -8.37 10.32
C GLY A 79 -18.57 -9.69 9.53
N HIS A 80 -17.81 -9.76 8.42
CA HIS A 80 -17.71 -10.96 7.58
C HIS A 80 -16.34 -11.63 7.58
N VAL A 81 -15.38 -11.16 8.39
CA VAL A 81 -14.33 -12.06 8.96
C VAL A 81 -14.93 -12.84 10.14
N SER A 82 -16.21 -13.19 10.04
CA SER A 82 -16.99 -13.90 11.04
C SER A 82 -17.38 -15.24 10.44
N SER A 83 -16.60 -16.26 10.78
CA SER A 83 -17.08 -17.63 10.91
C SER A 83 -17.67 -18.30 9.65
N ALA A 84 -17.09 -18.07 8.48
CA ALA A 84 -17.12 -19.13 7.47
C ALA A 84 -16.00 -20.10 7.85
N LYS A 85 -16.36 -21.21 8.51
CA LYS A 85 -15.45 -22.32 8.84
C LYS A 85 -15.14 -23.05 7.53
N GLU A 86 -14.41 -22.39 6.65
CA GLU A 86 -14.02 -22.89 5.34
C GLU A 86 -12.64 -23.54 5.46
N ASP A 87 -12.57 -24.81 5.08
CA ASP A 87 -11.30 -25.52 4.98
C ASP A 87 -10.60 -25.14 3.68
N PHE A 88 -9.30 -24.86 3.76
CA PHE A 88 -8.48 -24.54 2.59
C PHE A 88 -7.72 -25.78 2.12
N TYR A 89 -7.80 -26.06 0.82
CA TYR A 89 -7.00 -27.11 0.16
C TYR A 89 -5.87 -26.47 -0.65
N ILE A 90 -4.64 -26.86 -0.35
CA ILE A 90 -3.43 -26.34 -1.01
C ILE A 90 -2.64 -27.53 -1.55
N GLU A 91 -2.47 -27.59 -2.87
CA GLU A 91 -1.63 -28.60 -3.52
C GLU A 91 -0.20 -28.05 -3.66
N VAL A 92 0.78 -28.86 -3.27
CA VAL A 92 2.19 -28.50 -3.29
C VAL A 92 3.01 -29.67 -3.83
N SER A 93 4.20 -29.36 -4.36
CA SER A 93 5.18 -30.41 -4.68
C SER A 93 5.68 -31.10 -3.39
N PRO A 94 6.29 -32.29 -3.48
CA PRO A 94 6.90 -32.92 -2.31
C PRO A 94 8.02 -32.05 -1.73
N GLY A 95 8.01 -31.84 -0.41
CA GLY A 95 8.94 -30.91 0.23
C GLY A 95 8.67 -30.70 1.71
N THR A 96 9.48 -29.85 2.35
CA THR A 96 9.24 -29.39 3.73
C THR A 96 8.73 -27.96 3.69
N TYR A 97 7.55 -27.72 4.27
CA TYR A 97 6.83 -26.46 4.24
C TYR A 97 6.60 -25.93 5.65
N ALA A 98 6.67 -24.60 5.79
CA ALA A 98 6.19 -23.89 6.98
C ALA A 98 4.84 -23.27 6.64
N VAL A 99 3.77 -23.75 7.28
CA VAL A 99 2.41 -23.28 7.06
C VAL A 99 2.04 -22.37 8.23
N THR A 100 1.71 -21.12 7.92
CA THR A 100 1.46 -20.10 8.92
C THR A 100 0.08 -19.51 8.75
N ALA A 101 -0.70 -19.48 9.83
CA ALA A 101 -2.02 -18.87 9.88
C ALA A 101 -2.04 -17.74 10.94
N SER A 102 -2.70 -16.63 10.61
CA SER A 102 -2.77 -15.44 11.47
C SER A 102 -4.07 -14.68 11.26
N LEU A 103 -4.67 -14.21 12.36
CA LEU A 103 -5.76 -13.22 12.33
C LEU A 103 -5.27 -11.90 12.94
N PRO A 104 -5.79 -10.74 12.52
CA PRO A 104 -5.36 -9.43 13.05
C PRO A 104 -5.43 -9.29 14.57
N GLU A 105 -6.31 -10.06 15.21
CA GLU A 105 -6.60 -10.01 16.65
C GLU A 105 -6.09 -11.27 17.38
N SER A 106 -5.39 -12.17 16.69
CA SER A 106 -4.91 -13.45 17.23
C SER A 106 -3.40 -13.63 17.11
N GLN A 107 -2.85 -14.52 17.92
CA GLN A 107 -1.47 -14.97 17.81
C GLN A 107 -1.28 -15.81 16.54
N GLN A 108 -0.25 -15.47 15.76
CA GLN A 108 0.15 -16.26 14.60
C GLN A 108 0.63 -17.66 15.02
N GLN A 109 0.15 -18.69 14.32
CA GLN A 109 0.56 -20.07 14.52
C GLN A 109 1.25 -20.60 13.26
N THR A 110 2.42 -21.23 13.43
CA THR A 110 3.22 -21.82 12.33
C THR A 110 3.47 -23.30 12.59
N HIS A 111 3.20 -24.15 11.60
CA HIS A 111 3.48 -25.58 11.61
C HIS A 111 4.47 -25.96 10.52
N LEU A 112 5.49 -26.75 10.87
CA LEU A 112 6.42 -27.31 9.90
C LEU A 112 5.95 -28.70 9.50
N VAL A 113 5.71 -28.92 8.21
CA VAL A 113 5.19 -30.18 7.68
C VAL A 113 6.07 -30.66 6.54
N ARG A 114 6.36 -31.96 6.54
CA ARG A 114 7.04 -32.62 5.41
C ARG A 114 6.02 -33.40 4.60
N VAL A 115 5.77 -32.96 3.37
CA VAL A 115 4.79 -33.52 2.44
C VAL A 115 5.49 -34.45 1.44
N LYS A 116 5.08 -35.72 1.37
CA LYS A 116 5.53 -36.66 0.34
C LYS A 116 4.57 -36.66 -0.86
N ALA A 117 5.00 -37.26 -1.97
CA ALA A 117 4.15 -37.40 -3.16
C ALA A 117 2.91 -38.24 -2.86
N GLY A 118 1.72 -37.69 -3.18
CA GLY A 118 0.43 -38.34 -2.92
C GLY A 118 -0.01 -38.33 -1.46
N GLU A 119 0.71 -37.64 -0.57
CA GLU A 119 0.37 -37.50 0.85
C GLU A 119 -0.36 -36.18 1.10
N SER A 120 -1.38 -36.20 1.97
CA SER A 120 -2.16 -35.02 2.35
C SER A 120 -2.14 -34.83 3.86
N PHE A 121 -2.03 -33.58 4.31
CA PHE A 121 -2.06 -33.23 5.74
C PHE A 121 -3.24 -32.30 6.03
N GLN A 122 -4.01 -32.64 7.06
CA GLN A 122 -5.03 -31.75 7.60
C GLN A 122 -4.43 -30.97 8.77
N LEU A 123 -4.38 -29.65 8.65
CA LEU A 123 -3.83 -28.75 9.65
C LEU A 123 -4.95 -27.90 10.24
N THR A 124 -5.09 -27.97 11.56
CA THR A 124 -6.04 -27.14 12.32
C THR A 124 -5.29 -26.05 13.05
N PHE A 125 -5.63 -24.79 12.77
CA PHE A 125 -5.07 -23.63 13.45
C PHE A 125 -6.12 -23.07 14.42
N ASN A 126 -5.76 -22.98 15.70
CA ASN A 126 -6.62 -22.36 16.71
C ASN A 126 -6.16 -20.91 16.87
N LEU A 127 -6.78 -20.02 16.09
CA LEU A 127 -6.54 -18.58 16.07
C LEU A 127 -7.66 -17.88 16.84
#